data_AF-A0A4R3L306-F1
#
_entry.id   AF-A0A4R3L306-F1
#
_cell.length_a   1.000
_cell.length_b   1.000
_cell.length_c   1.000
_cell.angle_alpha   90.00
_cell.angle_beta   90.00
_cell.angle_gamma   90.00
#
_symmetry.space_group_name_H-M   'P 1'
#
loop_
_entity.id
_entity.type
_entity.pdbx_description
1 polymer ?
#
loop_
_entity_poly.entity_id
_entity_poly.type
_entity_poly.pdbx_seq_one_letter_code
_entity_poly.pdbx_strand_id
1 'polypeptide(L)'
;MNVLWKKPLKYGELLDGTFRFLKRRLGMIWLFSLAISLFFNIFLEWWSWDLFHPDIGGANPNGDAVNKIIMFFLIKGLVWFISLYPLLQILAIILVQDTEQSFSQTIKNIWTHSGKAILAHGIALIGWVVIFFIFFSIIGLPSYLIFQAESFLSQEAAFWTGLYTTLFFFFGPALLLFIRFSLVIPLLVTGNAQLKDVFKKSWFLTKGSTFKVFGGIFGLVIISMIVKTLNVVITFLPDLFGASTTLIWEMIFTILIFLVDASIIPLIPIYFAIFYFNELIRKEALDIQIQLKQIVPDRR
;
A
#
# COMPACT_ATOMS: atom_id res chain seq x y z
N MET A 1 -20.62 -16.95 2.61
CA MET A 1 -20.51 -15.57 3.16
C MET A 1 -21.15 -15.52 4.55
N ASN A 2 -20.63 -16.28 5.51
CA ASN A 2 -21.26 -16.40 6.82
C ASN A 2 -20.67 -15.35 7.79
N VAL A 3 -21.56 -14.56 8.38
CA VAL A 3 -21.43 -13.82 9.66
C VAL A 3 -21.07 -12.33 9.64
N LEU A 4 -20.20 -11.79 8.78
CA LEU A 4 -19.68 -10.44 9.07
C LEU A 4 -20.59 -9.24 8.71
N TRP A 5 -21.59 -9.40 7.83
CA TRP A 5 -22.19 -8.22 7.18
C TRP A 5 -23.73 -8.22 7.14
N LYS A 6 -24.37 -8.14 8.31
CA LYS A 6 -25.84 -7.98 8.41
C LYS A 6 -26.31 -6.53 8.41
N LYS A 7 -25.40 -5.57 8.63
CA LYS A 7 -25.71 -4.15 8.73
C LYS A 7 -24.52 -3.29 8.28
N PRO A 8 -24.75 -2.05 7.84
CA PRO A 8 -23.68 -1.06 7.64
C PRO A 8 -22.83 -0.90 8.90
N LEU A 9 -21.51 -0.96 8.77
CA LEU A 9 -20.58 -0.77 9.88
C LEU A 9 -20.32 0.71 10.14
N LYS A 10 -20.22 1.09 11.42
CA LYS A 10 -19.71 2.41 11.85
C LYS A 10 -18.20 2.50 11.64
N TYR A 11 -17.66 3.71 11.72
CA TYR A 11 -16.24 3.98 11.54
C TYR A 11 -15.34 3.12 12.45
N GLY A 12 -15.61 3.10 13.76
CA GLY A 12 -14.85 2.27 14.70
C GLY A 12 -15.01 0.76 14.45
N GLU A 13 -16.19 0.33 13.97
CA GLU A 13 -16.44 -1.07 13.62
C GLU A 13 -15.64 -1.51 12.38
N LEU A 14 -15.32 -0.60 11.44
CA LEU A 14 -14.45 -0.91 10.30
C LEU A 14 -13.01 -1.19 10.74
N LEU A 15 -12.47 -0.38 11.66
CA LEU A 15 -11.12 -0.58 12.20
C LEU A 15 -11.05 -1.83 13.07
N ASP A 16 -12.00 -2.02 14.00
CA ASP A 16 -12.06 -3.24 14.80
C ASP A 16 -12.26 -4.48 13.92
N GLY A 17 -13.09 -4.39 12.89
CA GLY A 17 -13.25 -5.43 11.87
C GLY A 17 -11.94 -5.79 11.18
N THR A 18 -11.09 -4.81 10.90
CA THR A 18 -9.77 -5.00 10.28
C THR A 18 -8.85 -5.82 11.18
N PHE A 19 -8.71 -5.45 12.45
CA PHE A 19 -7.88 -6.20 13.41
C PHE A 19 -8.44 -7.57 13.75
N ARG A 20 -9.76 -7.68 13.92
CA ARG A 20 -10.44 -8.95 14.16
C ARG A 20 -10.25 -9.92 13.00
N PHE A 21 -10.32 -9.40 11.77
CA PHE A 21 -10.07 -10.18 10.57
C PHE A 21 -8.61 -10.63 10.48
N LEU A 22 -7.67 -9.71 10.70
CA LEU A 22 -6.24 -10.03 10.75
C LEU A 22 -5.96 -11.12 11.78
N LYS A 23 -6.47 -10.99 13.01
CA LYS A 23 -6.29 -11.99 14.09
C LYS A 23 -6.82 -13.36 13.69
N ARG A 24 -8.00 -13.42 13.06
CA ARG A 24 -8.62 -14.69 12.64
C ARG A 24 -7.87 -15.38 11.49
N ARG A 25 -7.17 -14.62 10.65
CA ARG A 25 -6.47 -15.12 9.46
C ARG A 25 -4.97 -14.84 9.49
N LEU A 26 -4.43 -14.67 10.70
CA LEU A 26 -3.06 -14.17 10.90
C LEU A 26 -2.07 -15.04 10.14
N GLY A 27 -2.11 -16.36 10.32
CA GLY A 27 -1.16 -17.27 9.68
C GLY A 27 -1.08 -17.12 8.16
N MET A 28 -2.22 -17.12 7.45
CA MET A 28 -2.22 -17.00 5.99
C MET A 28 -1.83 -15.61 5.50
N ILE A 29 -2.36 -14.56 6.12
CA ILE A 29 -2.10 -13.18 5.72
C ILE A 29 -0.64 -12.81 6.00
N TRP A 30 -0.16 -13.15 7.19
CA TRP A 30 1.20 -12.88 7.62
C TRP A 30 2.21 -13.69 6.79
N LEU A 31 1.97 -14.98 6.57
CA LEU A 31 2.89 -15.82 5.77
C LEU A 31 2.95 -15.34 4.32
N PHE A 32 1.82 -14.97 3.71
CA PHE A 32 1.82 -14.40 2.37
C PHE A 32 2.55 -13.05 2.33
N SER A 33 2.25 -12.15 3.28
CA SER A 33 2.92 -10.85 3.37
C SER A 33 4.42 -10.98 3.60
N LEU A 34 4.84 -11.92 4.46
CA LEU A 34 6.24 -12.20 4.72
C LEU A 34 6.93 -12.75 3.47
N ALA A 35 6.35 -13.77 2.83
CA ALA A 35 6.93 -14.39 1.65
C ALA A 35 7.12 -13.39 0.51
N ILE A 36 6.10 -12.57 0.23
CA ILE A 36 6.17 -11.57 -0.83
C ILE A 36 7.13 -10.43 -0.46
N SER A 37 7.10 -9.93 0.77
CA SER A 37 8.03 -8.90 1.22
C SER A 37 9.49 -9.38 1.21
N LEU A 38 9.77 -10.61 1.67
CA LEU A 38 11.10 -11.20 1.62
C LEU A 38 11.60 -11.30 0.19
N PHE A 39 10.80 -11.89 -0.70
CA PHE A 39 11.16 -12.04 -2.11
C PHE A 39 11.50 -10.69 -2.75
N PHE A 40 10.65 -9.68 -2.57
CA PHE A 40 10.87 -8.35 -3.14
C PHE A 40 12.09 -7.64 -2.54
N ASN A 41 12.30 -7.73 -1.23
CA ASN A 41 13.44 -7.05 -0.62
C ASN A 41 14.76 -7.74 -1.00
N ILE A 42 14.82 -9.07 -1.03
CA ILE A 42 16.01 -9.80 -1.51
C ILE A 42 16.31 -9.43 -2.96
N PHE A 43 15.29 -9.41 -3.81
CA PHE A 43 15.44 -9.03 -5.22
C PHE A 43 15.94 -7.59 -5.37
N LEU A 44 15.36 -6.64 -4.63
CA LEU A 44 15.77 -5.24 -4.69
C LEU A 44 17.18 -5.03 -4.13
N GLU A 45 17.53 -5.70 -3.05
CA GLU A 45 18.87 -5.65 -2.46
C GLU A 45 19.93 -6.19 -3.44
N TRP A 46 19.64 -7.32 -4.07
CA TRP A 46 20.47 -7.89 -5.11
C TRP A 46 20.62 -6.94 -6.30
N TRP A 47 19.52 -6.33 -6.75
CA TRP A 47 19.54 -5.36 -7.86
C TRP A 47 20.32 -4.09 -7.52
N SER A 48 20.29 -3.65 -6.26
CA SER A 48 21.00 -2.46 -5.80
C SER A 48 22.40 -2.74 -5.24
N TRP A 49 22.88 -3.98 -5.30
CA TRP A 49 24.14 -4.37 -4.65
C TRP A 49 25.31 -3.46 -5.04
N ASP A 50 25.45 -3.18 -6.34
CA ASP A 50 26.49 -2.32 -6.90
C ASP A 50 26.36 -0.84 -6.49
N LEU A 51 25.16 -0.40 -6.11
CA LEU A 51 24.94 0.96 -5.62
C LEU A 51 25.46 1.16 -4.19
N PHE A 52 25.43 0.11 -3.36
CA PHE A 52 25.77 0.18 -1.94
C PHE A 52 27.19 -0.31 -1.61
N HIS A 53 27.87 -0.99 -2.54
CA HIS A 53 29.24 -1.47 -2.34
C HIS A 53 30.23 -0.86 -3.36
N PRO A 54 30.37 0.47 -3.40
CA PRO A 54 31.23 1.16 -4.38
C PRO A 54 32.72 0.86 -4.21
N ASP A 55 33.15 0.40 -3.04
CA ASP A 55 34.56 0.07 -2.73
C ASP A 55 35.09 -1.11 -3.57
N ILE A 56 34.20 -1.90 -4.17
CA ILE A 56 34.55 -2.96 -5.11
C ILE A 56 34.75 -2.40 -6.54
N GLY A 57 34.26 -1.18 -6.83
CA GLY A 57 34.23 -0.57 -8.16
C GLY A 57 34.94 0.79 -8.32
N GLY A 58 35.53 1.36 -7.27
CA GLY A 58 36.32 2.60 -7.34
C GLY A 58 35.52 3.89 -7.56
N ALA A 59 34.24 3.93 -7.19
CA ALA A 59 33.39 5.11 -7.40
C ALA A 59 33.61 6.22 -6.34
N ASN A 60 33.62 7.48 -6.79
CA ASN A 60 33.86 8.66 -5.95
C ASN A 60 32.71 8.87 -4.92
N PRO A 61 33.01 8.90 -3.60
CA PRO A 61 32.00 8.85 -2.55
C PRO A 61 31.19 10.14 -2.28
N ASN A 62 31.64 11.32 -2.76
CA ASN A 62 31.25 12.57 -2.10
C ASN A 62 30.07 13.37 -2.72
N GLY A 63 29.34 12.83 -3.72
CA GLY A 63 28.16 13.51 -4.28
C GLY A 63 27.11 12.59 -4.89
N ASP A 64 27.52 11.47 -5.48
CA ASP A 64 26.58 10.53 -6.12
C ASP A 64 25.83 9.63 -5.13
N ALA A 65 26.34 9.45 -3.91
CA ALA A 65 25.78 8.51 -2.95
C ALA A 65 24.35 8.88 -2.53
N VAL A 66 24.10 10.16 -2.21
CA VAL A 66 22.77 10.63 -1.78
C VAL A 66 21.74 10.45 -2.89
N ASN A 67 22.07 10.84 -4.12
CA ASN A 67 21.18 10.70 -5.27
C ASN A 67 20.86 9.23 -5.58
N LYS A 68 21.86 8.34 -5.47
CA LYS A 68 21.66 6.89 -5.62
C LYS A 68 20.73 6.32 -4.55
N ILE A 69 20.90 6.72 -3.29
CA ILE A 69 20.04 6.30 -2.18
C ILE A 69 18.58 6.76 -2.41
N ILE A 70 18.38 8.00 -2.81
CA ILE A 70 17.05 8.54 -3.11
C ILE A 70 16.41 7.78 -4.28
N MET A 71 17.16 7.55 -5.36
CA MET A 71 16.69 6.78 -6.51
C MET A 71 16.32 5.35 -6.11
N PHE A 72 17.13 4.70 -5.26
CA PHE A 72 16.83 3.38 -4.73
C PHE A 72 15.51 3.36 -3.96
N PHE A 73 15.29 4.31 -3.04
CA PHE A 73 14.03 4.40 -2.29
C PHE A 73 12.82 4.68 -3.18
N LEU A 74 12.98 5.51 -4.23
CA LEU A 74 11.92 5.77 -5.21
C LEU A 74 11.57 4.50 -5.99
N ILE A 75 12.57 3.77 -6.50
CA ILE A 75 12.37 2.52 -7.25
C ILE A 75 11.76 1.46 -6.33
N LYS A 76 12.28 1.29 -5.11
CA LYS A 76 11.74 0.38 -4.09
C LYS A 76 10.27 0.70 -3.80
N GLY A 77 9.94 1.98 -3.60
CA GLY A 77 8.57 2.44 -3.38
C GLY A 77 7.65 2.16 -4.57
N LEU A 78 8.10 2.44 -5.79
CA LEU A 78 7.34 2.17 -7.02
C LEU A 78 7.10 0.69 -7.24
N VAL A 79 8.14 -0.15 -7.09
CA VAL A 79 8.03 -1.61 -7.23
C VAL A 79 7.05 -2.17 -6.21
N TRP A 80 7.14 -1.71 -4.96
CA TRP A 80 6.23 -2.10 -3.88
C TRP A 80 4.78 -1.70 -4.20
N PHE A 81 4.57 -0.46 -4.66
CA PHE A 81 3.23 0.06 -4.92
C PHE A 81 2.60 -0.57 -6.18
N ILE A 82 3.37 -0.77 -7.26
CA ILE A 82 2.89 -1.39 -8.51
C ILE A 82 2.58 -2.88 -8.32
N SER A 83 3.43 -3.59 -7.59
CA SER A 83 3.41 -5.06 -7.59
C SER A 83 2.80 -5.63 -6.32
N LEU A 84 3.33 -5.24 -5.16
CA LEU A 84 3.04 -5.89 -3.89
C LEU A 84 1.69 -5.43 -3.33
N TYR A 85 1.38 -4.14 -3.42
CA TYR A 85 0.11 -3.60 -2.93
C TYR A 85 -1.12 -4.23 -3.60
N PRO A 86 -1.22 -4.36 -4.95
CA PRO A 86 -2.37 -5.02 -5.57
C PRO A 86 -2.54 -6.48 -5.19
N LEU A 87 -1.44 -7.22 -5.02
CA LEU A 87 -1.48 -8.63 -4.65
C LEU A 87 -2.04 -8.82 -3.24
N LEU A 88 -1.64 -7.98 -2.29
CA LEU A 88 -2.21 -7.99 -0.94
C LEU A 88 -3.68 -7.57 -0.91
N GLN A 89 -4.06 -6.62 -1.77
CA GLN A 89 -5.45 -6.20 -1.92
C GLN A 89 -6.34 -7.35 -2.44
N ILE A 90 -5.84 -8.11 -3.42
CA ILE A 90 -6.54 -9.31 -3.94
C ILE A 90 -6.65 -10.37 -2.84
N LEU A 91 -5.55 -10.67 -2.14
CA LEU A 91 -5.53 -11.59 -1.01
C LEU A 91 -6.60 -11.22 0.04
N ALA A 92 -6.63 -9.95 0.44
CA ALA A 92 -7.57 -9.45 1.42
C ALA A 92 -9.02 -9.64 0.96
N ILE A 93 -9.34 -9.35 -0.31
CA ILE A 93 -10.70 -9.57 -0.84
C ILE A 93 -11.08 -11.04 -0.80
N ILE A 94 -10.23 -11.92 -1.34
CA ILE A 94 -10.52 -13.35 -1.43
C ILE A 94 -10.80 -13.92 -0.04
N LEU A 95 -9.94 -13.62 0.94
CA LEU A 95 -10.08 -14.13 2.31
C LEU A 95 -11.30 -13.52 3.05
N VAL A 96 -11.72 -12.31 2.69
CA VAL A 96 -12.94 -11.70 3.25
C VAL A 96 -14.20 -12.33 2.65
N GLN A 97 -14.17 -12.69 1.36
CA GLN A 97 -15.28 -13.35 0.66
C GLN A 97 -15.49 -14.78 1.14
N ASP A 98 -14.40 -15.53 1.24
CA ASP A 98 -14.42 -16.95 1.48
C ASP A 98 -13.49 -17.32 2.64
N THR A 99 -14.11 -17.69 3.75
CA THR A 99 -13.42 -18.09 4.97
C THR A 99 -12.88 -19.51 4.92
N GLU A 100 -13.29 -20.34 3.96
CA GLU A 100 -12.93 -21.76 3.95
C GLU A 100 -11.88 -22.11 2.90
N GLN A 101 -11.42 -21.12 2.12
CA GLN A 101 -10.40 -21.35 1.10
C GLN A 101 -9.07 -21.82 1.68
N SER A 102 -8.54 -22.86 1.04
CA SER A 102 -7.18 -23.34 1.27
C SER A 102 -6.14 -22.36 0.71
N PHE A 103 -4.96 -22.32 1.31
CA PHE A 103 -3.88 -21.42 0.90
C PHE A 103 -3.49 -21.57 -0.59
N SER A 104 -3.45 -22.80 -1.10
CA SER A 104 -3.14 -23.08 -2.52
C SER A 104 -4.20 -22.51 -3.48
N GLN A 105 -5.48 -22.67 -3.15
CA GLN A 105 -6.58 -22.06 -3.92
C GLN A 105 -6.52 -20.54 -3.86
N THR A 106 -6.20 -19.96 -2.70
CA THR A 106 -6.01 -18.52 -2.55
C THR A 106 -4.88 -18.01 -3.44
N ILE A 107 -3.71 -18.66 -3.47
CA ILE A 107 -2.60 -18.30 -4.36
C ILE A 107 -3.03 -18.36 -5.83
N LYS A 108 -3.70 -19.45 -6.23
CA LYS A 108 -4.19 -19.61 -7.61
C LYS A 108 -5.13 -18.46 -7.98
N ASN A 109 -6.05 -18.10 -7.09
CA ASN A 109 -6.99 -17.00 -7.29
C ASN A 109 -6.30 -15.62 -7.32
N ILE A 110 -5.24 -15.43 -6.54
CA ILE A 110 -4.43 -14.20 -6.61
C ILE A 110 -3.79 -14.09 -8.00
N TRP A 111 -3.19 -15.18 -8.49
CA TRP A 111 -2.50 -15.19 -9.77
C TRP A 111 -3.42 -14.98 -10.97
N THR A 112 -4.65 -15.49 -10.91
CA THR A 112 -5.64 -15.29 -11.98
C THR A 112 -6.11 -13.84 -12.10
N HIS A 113 -6.08 -13.07 -11.01
CA HIS A 113 -6.53 -11.67 -11.00
C HIS A 113 -5.39 -10.64 -11.00
N SER A 114 -4.14 -11.07 -10.76
CA SER A 114 -2.99 -10.19 -10.60
C SER A 114 -2.76 -9.28 -11.80
N GLY A 115 -2.79 -9.81 -13.03
CA GLY A 115 -2.54 -9.02 -14.24
C GLY A 115 -3.52 -7.85 -14.41
N LYS A 116 -4.81 -8.08 -14.19
CA LYS A 116 -5.84 -7.03 -14.26
C LYS A 116 -5.70 -6.03 -13.12
N ALA A 117 -5.40 -6.48 -11.91
CA ALA A 117 -5.24 -5.62 -10.75
C ALA A 117 -4.00 -4.72 -10.87
N ILE A 118 -2.86 -5.28 -11.30
CA ILE A 118 -1.61 -4.55 -11.55
C ILE A 118 -1.83 -3.52 -12.67
N LEU A 119 -2.47 -3.91 -13.77
CA LEU A 119 -2.79 -2.97 -14.86
C LEU A 119 -3.67 -1.81 -14.37
N ALA A 120 -4.73 -2.12 -13.62
CA ALA A 120 -5.62 -1.12 -13.08
C ALA A 120 -4.91 -0.15 -12.13
N HIS A 121 -4.07 -0.71 -11.24
CA HIS A 121 -3.30 0.09 -10.31
C HIS A 121 -2.22 0.93 -11.01
N GLY A 122 -1.58 0.38 -12.05
CA GLY A 122 -0.64 1.07 -12.91
C GLY A 122 -1.26 2.27 -13.63
N ILE A 123 -2.50 2.14 -14.13
CA ILE A 123 -3.23 3.28 -14.72
C ILE A 123 -3.52 4.37 -13.68
N ALA A 124 -3.91 3.99 -12.46
CA ALA A 124 -4.12 4.95 -11.38
C ALA A 124 -2.82 5.70 -11.03
N LEU A 125 -1.70 4.99 -10.99
CA LEU A 125 -0.36 5.55 -10.77
C LEU A 125 0.08 6.49 -11.88
N ILE A 126 -0.11 6.15 -13.15
CA ILE A 126 0.19 7.04 -14.27
C ILE A 126 -0.62 8.35 -14.12
N GLY A 127 -1.89 8.25 -13.73
CA GLY A 127 -2.71 9.42 -13.41
C GLY A 127 -2.11 10.27 -12.29
N TRP A 128 -1.56 9.66 -11.25
CA TRP A 128 -0.88 10.38 -10.17
C TRP A 128 0.39 11.08 -10.65
N VAL A 129 1.22 10.39 -11.44
CA VAL A 129 2.45 10.95 -12.00
C VAL A 129 2.14 12.15 -12.88
N VAL A 130 1.14 12.05 -13.75
CA VAL A 130 0.70 13.18 -14.60
C VAL A 130 0.27 14.37 -13.75
N ILE A 131 -0.56 14.14 -12.72
CA ILE A 131 -1.01 15.22 -11.84
C ILE A 131 0.15 15.81 -11.05
N PHE A 132 1.07 14.99 -10.56
CA PHE A 132 2.29 15.45 -9.90
C PHE A 132 3.10 16.38 -10.80
N PHE A 133 3.33 16.02 -12.07
CA PHE A 133 4.04 16.89 -13.01
C PHE A 133 3.30 18.19 -13.33
N ILE A 134 1.96 18.18 -13.33
CA ILE A 134 1.15 19.40 -13.45
C ILE A 134 1.41 20.32 -12.24
N PHE A 135 1.36 19.78 -11.02
CA PHE A 135 1.66 20.54 -9.79
C PHE A 135 3.12 21.02 -9.75
N PHE A 136 4.06 20.18 -10.20
CA PHE A 136 5.47 20.57 -10.29
C PHE A 136 5.64 21.74 -11.26
N SER A 137 4.98 21.70 -12.43
CA SER A 137 5.06 22.77 -13.42
C SER A 137 4.44 24.08 -12.94
N ILE A 138 3.32 24.01 -12.21
CA ILE A 138 2.57 25.20 -11.76
C ILE A 138 3.16 25.80 -10.48
N ILE A 139 3.69 24.99 -9.57
CA ILE A 139 4.10 25.43 -8.23
C ILE A 139 5.58 25.19 -7.98
N GLY A 140 6.05 23.96 -8.24
CA GLY A 140 7.44 23.56 -7.95
C GLY A 140 8.48 24.33 -8.75
N LEU A 141 8.28 24.42 -10.07
CA LEU A 141 9.18 25.08 -11.00
C LEU A 141 9.26 26.59 -10.73
N PRO A 142 8.14 27.33 -10.56
CA PRO A 142 8.22 28.73 -10.12
C PRO A 142 8.93 28.90 -8.78
N SER A 143 8.67 28.03 -7.81
CA SER A 143 9.35 28.09 -6.50
C SER A 143 10.86 27.90 -6.67
N TYR A 144 11.29 26.90 -7.43
CA TYR A 144 12.70 26.67 -7.77
C TYR A 144 13.34 27.91 -8.40
N LEU A 145 12.68 28.52 -9.39
CA LEU A 145 13.19 29.68 -10.11
C LEU A 145 13.31 30.92 -9.20
N ILE A 146 12.34 31.15 -8.30
CA ILE A 146 12.37 32.27 -7.35
C ILE A 146 13.56 32.13 -6.39
N PHE A 147 13.73 30.96 -5.76
CA PHE A 147 14.83 30.74 -4.82
C PHE A 147 16.21 30.74 -5.48
N GLN A 148 16.29 30.33 -6.75
CA GLN A 148 17.52 30.39 -7.54
C GLN A 148 17.86 31.82 -7.96
N ALA A 149 16.88 32.61 -8.44
CA ALA A 149 17.11 33.96 -8.96
C ALA A 149 17.66 34.91 -7.89
N GLU A 150 17.16 34.79 -6.67
CA GLU A 150 17.55 35.62 -5.53
C GLU A 150 18.85 35.15 -4.85
N SER A 151 19.48 34.07 -5.36
CA SER A 151 20.66 33.43 -4.76
C SER A 151 20.48 33.11 -3.27
N PHE A 152 19.23 32.90 -2.81
CA PHE A 152 18.93 32.60 -1.41
C PHE A 152 19.43 31.22 -0.99
N LEU A 153 19.47 30.28 -1.94
CA LEU A 153 19.80 28.88 -1.71
C LEU A 153 20.79 28.39 -2.77
N SER A 154 21.55 27.35 -2.43
CA SER A 154 22.29 26.59 -3.44
C SER A 154 21.33 26.02 -4.48
N GLN A 155 21.81 25.74 -5.70
CA GLN A 155 20.98 25.15 -6.76
C GLN A 155 20.28 23.86 -6.30
N GLU A 156 20.97 23.04 -5.51
CA GLU A 156 20.43 21.83 -4.92
C GLU A 156 19.31 22.13 -3.91
N ALA A 157 19.54 23.06 -2.98
CA ALA A 157 18.54 23.43 -1.99
C ALA A 157 17.30 24.09 -2.64
N ALA A 158 17.48 24.89 -3.70
CA ALA A 158 16.38 25.43 -4.47
C ALA A 158 15.57 24.33 -5.16
N PHE A 159 16.22 23.31 -5.73
CA PHE A 159 15.56 22.16 -6.35
C PHE A 159 14.71 21.39 -5.34
N TRP A 160 15.28 21.05 -4.19
CA TRP A 160 14.55 20.38 -3.11
C TRP A 160 13.38 21.22 -2.59
N THR A 161 13.55 22.53 -2.49
CA THR A 161 12.47 23.45 -2.09
C THR A 161 11.31 23.41 -3.08
N GLY A 162 11.58 23.44 -4.39
CA GLY A 162 10.57 23.27 -5.43
C GLY A 162 9.86 21.92 -5.35
N LEU A 163 10.61 20.84 -5.10
CA LEU A 163 10.07 19.49 -4.95
C LEU A 163 9.18 19.36 -3.71
N TYR A 164 9.63 19.81 -2.54
CA TYR A 164 8.85 19.73 -1.30
C TYR A 164 7.58 20.58 -1.37
N THR A 165 7.67 21.77 -1.96
CA THR A 165 6.50 22.62 -2.18
C THR A 165 5.49 21.90 -3.07
N THR A 166 5.96 21.26 -4.16
CA THR A 166 5.09 20.44 -5.03
C THR A 166 4.42 19.31 -4.26
N LEU A 167 5.18 18.53 -3.48
CA LEU A 167 4.67 17.41 -2.70
C LEU A 167 3.60 17.86 -1.69
N PHE A 168 3.81 19.00 -1.03
CA PHE A 168 2.86 19.57 -0.08
C PHE A 168 1.49 19.86 -0.73
N PHE A 169 1.48 20.55 -1.87
CA PHE A 169 0.24 20.86 -2.58
C PHE A 169 -0.37 19.65 -3.30
N PHE A 170 0.45 18.71 -3.75
CA PHE A 170 0.02 17.47 -4.39
C PHE A 170 -0.61 16.48 -3.40
N PHE A 171 -0.25 16.53 -2.12
CA PHE A 171 -0.69 15.58 -1.11
C PHE A 171 -2.22 15.45 -1.02
N GLY A 172 -2.94 16.57 -0.98
CA GLY A 172 -4.41 16.58 -0.89
C GLY A 172 -5.08 15.89 -2.09
N PRO A 173 -4.82 16.34 -3.33
CA PRO A 173 -5.31 15.69 -4.55
C PRO A 173 -4.91 14.22 -4.68
N ALA A 174 -3.66 13.87 -4.37
CA ALA A 174 -3.17 12.50 -4.42
C ALA A 174 -3.97 11.60 -3.46
N LEU A 175 -4.14 12.05 -2.22
CA LEU A 175 -4.92 11.35 -1.21
C LEU A 175 -6.40 11.19 -1.61
N LEU A 176 -7.00 12.24 -2.19
CA LEU A 176 -8.36 12.15 -2.72
C LEU A 176 -8.45 11.06 -3.78
N LEU A 177 -7.56 11.07 -4.78
CA LEU A 177 -7.55 10.05 -5.83
C LEU A 177 -7.27 8.65 -5.29
N PHE A 178 -6.39 8.53 -4.29
CA PHE A 178 -6.15 7.26 -3.58
C PHE A 178 -7.44 6.68 -3.04
N ILE A 179 -8.18 7.49 -2.28
CA ILE A 179 -9.45 7.08 -1.68
C ILE A 179 -10.46 6.72 -2.77
N ARG A 180 -10.54 7.53 -3.83
CA ARG A 180 -11.48 7.32 -4.94
C ARG A 180 -11.22 6.04 -5.72
N PHE A 181 -9.96 5.64 -5.85
CA PHE A 181 -9.55 4.45 -6.60
C PHE A 181 -9.20 3.25 -5.70
N SER A 182 -9.35 3.38 -4.39
CA SER A 182 -9.09 2.30 -3.43
C SER A 182 -9.96 1.05 -3.64
N LEU A 183 -11.15 1.20 -4.22
CA LEU A 183 -12.09 0.11 -4.47
C LEU A 183 -12.00 -0.49 -5.88
N VAL A 184 -11.07 -0.02 -6.73
CA VAL A 184 -10.88 -0.52 -8.10
C VAL A 184 -10.48 -2.00 -8.10
N ILE A 185 -9.46 -2.37 -7.34
CA ILE A 185 -9.00 -3.76 -7.26
C ILE A 185 -10.09 -4.67 -6.68
N PRO A 186 -10.74 -4.34 -5.55
CA PRO A 186 -11.85 -5.14 -5.04
C PRO A 186 -12.95 -5.39 -6.08
N LEU A 187 -13.38 -4.34 -6.79
CA LEU A 187 -14.41 -4.45 -7.83
C LEU A 187 -13.98 -5.33 -9.01
N LEU A 188 -12.70 -5.33 -9.38
CA LEU A 188 -12.15 -6.18 -10.45
C LEU A 188 -12.09 -7.66 -10.05
N VAL A 189 -11.82 -7.93 -8.77
CA VAL A 189 -11.73 -9.31 -8.26
C VAL A 189 -13.12 -9.91 -8.09
N THR A 190 -14.10 -9.13 -7.65
CA THR A 190 -15.45 -9.63 -7.37
C THR A 190 -16.37 -9.63 -8.60
N GLY A 191 -16.04 -8.91 -9.66
CA GLY A 191 -16.90 -8.73 -10.81
C GLY A 191 -16.18 -8.78 -12.16
N ASN A 192 -16.90 -9.17 -13.21
CA ASN A 192 -16.40 -9.22 -14.59
C ASN A 192 -16.58 -7.90 -15.35
N ALA A 193 -16.55 -6.76 -14.65
CA ALA A 193 -16.77 -5.45 -15.26
C ALA A 193 -15.55 -4.97 -16.06
N GLN A 194 -15.80 -4.17 -17.09
CA GLN A 194 -14.74 -3.49 -17.83
C GLN A 194 -14.03 -2.48 -16.94
N LEU A 195 -12.74 -2.26 -17.19
CA LEU A 195 -11.89 -1.41 -16.35
C LEU A 195 -12.46 0.00 -16.16
N LYS A 196 -12.95 0.62 -17.23
CA LYS A 196 -13.57 1.96 -17.20
C LYS A 196 -14.77 2.02 -16.25
N ASP A 197 -15.62 1.00 -16.27
CA ASP A 197 -16.81 0.94 -15.42
C ASP A 197 -16.43 0.69 -13.96
N VAL A 198 -15.36 -0.07 -13.72
CA VAL A 198 -14.82 -0.26 -12.38
C VAL A 198 -14.30 1.03 -11.78
N PHE A 199 -13.56 1.85 -12.52
CA PHE A 199 -13.10 3.16 -12.02
C PHE A 199 -14.28 4.08 -11.66
N LYS A 200 -15.29 4.16 -12.54
CA LYS A 200 -16.51 4.93 -12.29
C LYS A 200 -17.26 4.42 -11.06
N LYS A 201 -17.40 3.10 -10.92
CA LYS A 201 -18.07 2.46 -9.79
C LYS A 201 -17.30 2.67 -8.49
N SER A 202 -15.97 2.55 -8.50
CA SER A 202 -15.11 2.88 -7.34
C SER A 202 -15.32 4.31 -6.87
N TRP A 203 -15.39 5.26 -7.82
CA TRP A 203 -15.65 6.66 -7.52
C TRP A 203 -17.03 6.89 -6.88
N PHE A 204 -18.06 6.23 -7.41
CA PHE A 204 -19.42 6.27 -6.87
C PHE A 204 -19.49 5.67 -5.45
N LEU A 205 -18.89 4.49 -5.24
CA LEU A 205 -18.86 3.80 -3.95
C LEU A 205 -18.05 4.55 -2.88
N THR A 206 -17.09 5.39 -3.25
CA THR A 206 -16.32 6.20 -2.28
C THR A 206 -16.91 7.61 -2.07
N LYS A 207 -17.92 8.01 -2.86
CA LYS A 207 -18.57 9.33 -2.73
C LYS A 207 -19.35 9.45 -1.43
N GLY A 208 -19.04 10.47 -0.64
CA GLY A 208 -19.67 10.74 0.67
C GLY A 208 -18.99 10.03 1.85
N SER A 209 -18.02 9.14 1.60
CA SER A 209 -17.28 8.41 2.62
C SER A 209 -15.80 8.81 2.71
N THR A 210 -15.36 9.83 1.96
CA THR A 210 -13.95 10.26 1.85
C THR A 210 -13.28 10.47 3.21
N PHE A 211 -13.86 11.27 4.10
CA PHE A 211 -13.25 11.57 5.41
C PHE A 211 -13.22 10.35 6.34
N LYS A 212 -14.19 9.42 6.22
CA LYS A 212 -14.18 8.17 6.98
C LYS A 212 -13.07 7.25 6.51
N VAL A 213 -12.89 7.14 5.20
CA VAL A 213 -11.80 6.36 4.60
C VAL A 213 -10.45 6.97 4.98
N PHE A 214 -10.31 8.28 4.84
CA PHE A 214 -9.11 9.02 5.24
C PHE A 214 -8.76 8.79 6.71
N GLY A 215 -9.71 9.00 7.63
CA GLY A 215 -9.50 8.79 9.05
C GLY A 215 -9.05 7.37 9.34
N GLY A 216 -9.63 6.38 8.67
CA GLY A 216 -9.30 4.97 8.86
C GLY A 216 -7.87 4.66 8.43
N ILE A 217 -7.48 5.12 7.24
CA ILE A 217 -6.10 5.02 6.75
C ILE A 217 -5.15 5.74 7.70
N PHE A 218 -5.50 6.96 8.13
CA PHE A 218 -4.68 7.76 9.04
C PHE A 218 -4.46 7.05 10.39
N GLY A 219 -5.51 6.48 10.98
CA GLY A 219 -5.40 5.67 12.19
C GLY A 219 -4.52 4.43 11.99
N LEU A 220 -4.65 3.73 10.87
CA LEU A 220 -3.79 2.59 10.54
C LEU A 220 -2.33 3.01 10.32
N VAL A 221 -2.08 4.18 9.73
CA VAL A 221 -0.73 4.74 9.57
C VAL A 221 -0.12 5.08 10.92
N ILE A 222 -0.87 5.70 11.84
CA ILE A 222 -0.39 5.95 13.21
C ILE A 222 -0.02 4.64 13.90
N ILE A 223 -0.89 3.63 13.84
CA ILE A 223 -0.60 2.30 14.42
C ILE A 223 0.65 1.70 13.77
N SER A 224 0.78 1.81 12.45
CA SER A 224 1.96 1.36 11.72
C SER A 224 3.22 2.07 12.19
N MET A 225 3.17 3.38 12.42
CA MET A 225 4.30 4.17 12.95
C MET A 225 4.68 3.71 14.36
N ILE A 226 3.71 3.49 15.24
CA ILE A 226 3.96 2.97 16.60
C ILE A 226 4.64 1.61 16.53
N VAL A 227 4.13 0.68 15.73
CA VAL A 227 4.75 -0.65 15.61
C VAL A 227 6.14 -0.56 14.96
N LYS A 228 6.35 0.36 14.01
CA LYS A 228 7.68 0.61 13.43
C LYS A 228 8.71 1.17 14.41
N THR A 229 8.32 1.70 15.56
CA THR A 229 9.29 2.02 16.63
C THR A 229 10.02 0.77 17.14
N LEU A 230 9.42 -0.42 17.03
CA LEU A 230 10.10 -1.68 17.32
C LEU A 230 11.28 -1.93 16.39
N ASN A 231 11.20 -1.51 15.12
CA ASN A 231 12.32 -1.63 14.18
C ASN A 231 13.51 -0.79 14.65
N VAL A 232 13.26 0.39 15.23
CA VAL A 232 14.31 1.23 15.81
C VAL A 232 14.98 0.51 16.99
N VAL A 233 14.20 -0.11 17.87
CA VAL A 233 14.76 -0.91 18.97
C VAL A 233 15.60 -2.07 18.44
N ILE A 234 15.11 -2.78 17.41
CA ILE A 234 15.81 -3.89 16.76
C ILE A 234 17.17 -3.42 16.21
N THR A 235 17.23 -2.24 15.59
CA THR A 235 18.49 -1.71 15.04
C THR A 235 19.54 -1.35 16.10
N PHE A 236 19.15 -1.14 17.36
CA PHE A 236 20.07 -0.85 18.47
C PHE A 236 20.48 -2.09 19.28
N LEU A 237 19.84 -3.25 19.07
CA LEU A 237 20.21 -4.49 19.74
C LEU A 237 21.68 -4.91 19.55
N PRO A 238 22.34 -4.78 18.38
CA PRO A 238 23.74 -5.20 18.25
C PRO A 238 24.65 -4.44 19.21
N ASP A 239 24.47 -3.13 19.33
CA ASP A 239 25.26 -2.29 20.25
C ASP A 239 25.04 -2.69 21.71
N LEU A 240 23.80 -3.00 22.10
CA LEU A 240 23.44 -3.41 23.46
C LEU A 240 24.08 -4.75 23.86
N PHE A 241 24.24 -5.68 22.91
CA PHE A 241 24.82 -6.99 23.18
C PHE A 241 26.33 -7.05 22.92
N GLY A 242 26.98 -5.93 22.57
CA GLY A 242 28.38 -5.92 22.16
C GLY A 242 28.63 -6.81 20.94
N ALA A 243 27.59 -7.04 20.13
CA ALA A 243 27.70 -7.82 18.92
C ALA A 243 28.45 -6.98 17.89
N SER A 244 29.66 -7.40 17.53
CA SER A 244 30.30 -6.90 16.31
C SER A 244 29.33 -7.09 15.14
N THR A 245 29.27 -6.12 14.23
CA THR A 245 28.47 -6.13 12.99
C THR A 245 28.94 -7.24 12.05
N THR A 246 28.75 -8.49 12.46
CA THR A 246 28.98 -9.67 11.65
C THR A 246 27.77 -9.86 10.77
N LEU A 247 27.99 -10.43 9.58
CA LEU A 247 26.95 -10.77 8.62
C LEU A 247 25.78 -11.52 9.27
N ILE A 248 26.06 -12.41 10.24
CA ILE A 248 25.04 -13.20 10.94
C ILE A 248 24.07 -12.29 11.71
N TRP A 249 24.57 -11.27 12.41
CA TRP A 249 23.74 -10.35 13.17
C TRP A 249 22.87 -9.47 12.25
N GLU A 250 23.44 -8.95 11.16
CA GLU A 250 22.69 -8.18 10.16
C GLU A 250 21.55 -9.00 9.54
N MET A 251 21.80 -10.28 9.24
CA MET A 251 20.78 -11.21 8.75
C MET A 251 19.66 -11.41 9.78
N ILE A 252 20.01 -11.62 11.06
CA ILE A 252 19.02 -11.77 12.14
C ILE A 252 18.15 -10.51 12.28
N PHE A 253 18.74 -9.32 12.31
CA PHE A 253 17.98 -8.08 12.46
C PHE A 253 17.10 -7.78 11.25
N THR A 254 17.62 -8.04 10.05
CA THR A 254 16.87 -7.96 8.80
C THR A 254 15.64 -8.88 8.83
N ILE A 255 15.82 -10.13 9.27
CA ILE A 255 14.70 -11.07 9.45
C ILE A 255 13.68 -10.51 10.45
N LEU A 256 14.12 -10.02 11.61
CA LEU A 256 13.22 -9.46 12.62
C LEU A 256 12.38 -8.29 12.09
N ILE A 257 13.00 -7.38 11.32
CA ILE A 257 12.30 -6.26 10.67
C ILE A 257 11.22 -6.78 9.72
N PHE A 258 11.51 -7.82 8.92
CA PHE A 258 10.52 -8.41 8.03
C PHE A 258 9.36 -9.09 8.76
N LEU A 259 9.60 -9.71 9.92
CA LEU A 259 8.53 -10.30 10.73
C LEU A 259 7.56 -9.21 11.25
N VAL A 260 8.10 -8.05 11.63
CA VAL A 260 7.31 -6.88 12.05
C VAL A 260 6.53 -6.32 10.87
N ASP A 261 7.20 -6.04 9.75
CA ASP A 261 6.58 -5.44 8.56
C ASP A 261 5.46 -6.32 7.97
N ALA A 262 5.64 -7.65 7.97
CA ALA A 262 4.63 -8.61 7.51
C ALA A 262 3.32 -8.55 8.32
N SER A 263 3.36 -8.02 9.54
CA SER A 263 2.17 -7.84 10.39
C SER A 263 1.43 -6.53 10.10
N ILE A 264 2.15 -5.51 9.62
CA ILE A 264 1.63 -4.14 9.43
C ILE A 264 1.12 -3.95 8.00
N ILE A 265 1.92 -4.37 7.03
CA ILE A 265 1.66 -4.19 5.59
C ILE A 265 0.23 -4.57 5.15
N PRO A 266 -0.36 -5.70 5.59
CA PRO A 266 -1.69 -6.10 5.12
C PRO A 266 -2.86 -5.31 5.74
N LEU A 267 -2.63 -4.44 6.74
CA LEU A 267 -3.70 -3.73 7.44
C LEU A 267 -4.55 -2.85 6.52
N ILE A 268 -3.92 -2.03 5.68
CA ILE A 268 -4.62 -1.14 4.74
C ILE A 268 -5.40 -1.96 3.69
N PRO A 269 -4.81 -2.99 3.05
CA PRO A 269 -5.55 -3.90 2.17
C PRO A 269 -6.79 -4.55 2.80
N ILE A 270 -6.67 -5.06 4.03
CA ILE A 270 -7.80 -5.64 4.77
C ILE A 270 -8.87 -4.59 5.04
N TYR A 271 -8.47 -3.40 5.48
CA TYR A 271 -9.41 -2.31 5.73
C TYR A 271 -10.22 -1.97 4.49
N PHE A 272 -9.58 -1.85 3.33
CA PHE A 272 -10.29 -1.60 2.08
C PHE A 272 -11.17 -2.77 1.64
N ALA A 273 -10.78 -4.01 1.93
CA ALA A 273 -11.61 -5.18 1.68
C ALA A 273 -12.92 -5.14 2.47
N ILE A 274 -12.83 -4.81 3.75
CA ILE A 274 -13.97 -4.65 4.64
C ILE A 274 -14.81 -3.44 4.24
N PHE A 275 -14.16 -2.32 3.96
CA PHE A 275 -14.81 -1.08 3.53
C PHE A 275 -15.59 -1.28 2.23
N TYR A 276 -15.04 -2.05 1.28
CA TYR A 276 -15.70 -2.41 0.03
C TYR A 276 -17.08 -3.07 0.27
N PHE A 277 -17.13 -4.14 1.06
CA PHE A 277 -18.40 -4.84 1.35
C PHE A 277 -19.37 -3.96 2.12
N ASN A 278 -18.86 -3.14 3.04
CA ASN A 278 -19.67 -2.17 3.76
C ASN A 278 -20.33 -1.13 2.81
N GLU A 279 -19.61 -0.61 1.81
CA GLU A 279 -20.20 0.33 0.86
C GLU A 279 -21.18 -0.35 -0.11
N LEU A 280 -20.96 -1.61 -0.48
CA LEU A 280 -21.96 -2.37 -1.24
C LEU A 280 -23.27 -2.53 -0.48
N ILE A 281 -23.22 -2.81 0.82
CA ILE A 281 -24.43 -2.90 1.66
C ILE A 281 -25.14 -1.56 1.71
N ARG A 282 -24.39 -0.47 1.92
CA ARG A 282 -24.96 0.87 2.05
C ARG A 282 -25.58 1.41 0.76
N LYS A 283 -24.95 1.15 -0.38
CA LYS A 283 -25.28 1.82 -1.65
C LYS A 283 -26.00 0.92 -2.65
N GLU A 284 -25.81 -0.39 -2.56
CA GLU A 284 -26.38 -1.37 -3.49
C GLU A 284 -27.36 -2.34 -2.80
N ALA A 285 -27.63 -2.14 -1.50
CA ALA A 285 -28.52 -2.99 -0.70
C ALA A 285 -28.17 -4.48 -0.83
N LEU A 286 -26.86 -4.79 -0.83
CA LEU A 286 -26.35 -6.15 -0.97
C LEU A 286 -26.96 -7.12 0.05
N ASP A 287 -27.22 -6.64 1.26
CA ASP A 287 -27.87 -7.38 2.34
C ASP A 287 -29.29 -7.85 1.97
N ILE A 288 -30.09 -6.97 1.35
CA ILE A 288 -31.43 -7.31 0.86
C ILE A 288 -31.34 -8.37 -0.25
N GLN A 289 -30.40 -8.21 -1.18
CA GLN A 289 -30.20 -9.19 -2.26
C GLN A 289 -29.83 -10.58 -1.72
N ILE A 290 -29.00 -10.63 -0.67
CA ILE A 290 -28.63 -11.88 0.00
C ILE A 290 -29.84 -12.50 0.70
N GLN A 291 -30.64 -11.70 1.41
CA GLN A 291 -31.85 -12.18 2.09
C GLN A 291 -32.90 -12.70 1.10
N LEU A 292 -33.13 -11.99 -0.01
CA LEU A 292 -34.06 -12.42 -1.06
C LEU A 292 -33.64 -13.75 -1.68
N LYS A 293 -32.34 -13.96 -1.94
CA LYS A 293 -31.82 -15.25 -2.43
C LYS A 293 -32.00 -16.40 -1.43
N GLN A 294 -32.09 -16.12 -0.13
CA GLN A 294 -32.37 -17.15 0.89
C GLN A 294 -33.85 -17.48 0.98
N ILE A 295 -34.73 -16.50 0.75
CA ILE A 295 -36.19 -16.67 0.84
C ILE A 295 -36.78 -17.31 -0.42
N VAL A 296 -36.24 -16.97 -1.59
CA VAL A 296 -36.65 -17.57 -2.87
C VAL A 296 -35.62 -18.64 -3.22
N PRO A 297 -35.76 -19.89 -2.74
CA PRO A 297 -34.92 -20.98 -3.22
C PRO A 297 -35.07 -21.05 -4.74
N ASP A 298 -33.93 -21.09 -5.44
CA ASP A 298 -33.84 -21.14 -6.90
C ASP A 298 -34.84 -22.21 -7.38
N ARG A 299 -35.98 -21.79 -7.95
CA ARG A 299 -36.92 -22.69 -8.62
C ARG A 299 -36.26 -23.09 -9.92
N ARG A 300 -35.35 -24.05 -9.84
CA ARG A 300 -34.80 -24.78 -10.99
C ARG A 300 -35.39 -26.17 -11.02
#